data_AF-A0A4R5V7U7-F1
#
_entry.id   AF-A0A4R5V7U7-F1
#
_cell.length_a   1.000
_cell.length_b   1.000
_cell.length_c   1.000
_cell.angle_alpha   90.00
_cell.angle_beta   90.00
_cell.angle_gamma   90.00
#
_symmetry.space_group_name_H-M   'P 1'
#
loop_
_entity.id
_entity.type
_entity.pdbx_description
1 polymer ?
#
loop_
_entity_poly.entity_id
_entity_poly.type
_entity_poly.pdbx_seq_one_letter_code
_entity_poly.pdbx_strand_id
1 'polypeptide(L)'
;MKAIRYIGSILMIATGILHFLPSFQSDPDPNSIPMFLFGIGYLFIGILLFKDHRYGKILGVILPLIGLGAGFFILGIENWNAMFSLMFLIDAIVICICLILIFKKTSSKIA
;
A
#
# COMPACT_ATOMS: atom_id res chain seq x y z
N MET A 1 3.81 15.59 11.97
CA MET A 1 3.97 15.04 10.59
C MET A 1 4.82 13.78 10.56
N LYS A 2 5.94 13.69 11.32
CA LYS A 2 6.75 12.46 11.38
C LYS A 2 5.92 11.24 11.82
N ALA A 3 5.07 11.40 12.84
CA ALA A 3 4.17 10.34 13.31
C ALA A 3 3.25 9.79 12.21
N ILE A 4 2.48 10.63 11.51
CA ILE A 4 1.55 10.20 10.45
C ILE A 4 2.30 9.50 9.30
N ARG A 5 3.49 10.01 8.94
CA ARG A 5 4.37 9.37 7.96
C ARG A 5 4.87 8.00 8.42
N TYR A 6 5.25 7.86 9.69
CA TYR A 6 5.67 6.57 10.25
C TYR A 6 4.50 5.58 10.35
N ILE A 7 3.29 6.05 10.67
CA ILE A 7 2.08 5.23 10.61
C ILE A 7 1.90 4.71 9.17
N GLY A 8 1.92 5.59 8.17
CA GLY A 8 1.84 5.17 6.76
C GLY A 8 2.95 4.20 6.35
N SER A 9 4.18 4.42 6.83
CA SER A 9 5.31 3.53 6.57
C SER A 9 5.10 2.14 7.18
N ILE A 10 4.70 2.05 8.45
CA ILE A 10 4.45 0.79 9.15
C ILE A 10 3.30 0.03 8.49
N LEU A 11 2.22 0.73 8.15
CA LEU A 11 1.07 0.17 7.44
C LEU A 11 1.48 -0.43 6.08
N MET A 12 2.31 0.27 5.32
CA MET A 12 2.82 -0.24 4.04
C MET A 12 3.74 -1.45 4.21
N ILE A 13 4.61 -1.44 5.23
CA ILE A 13 5.48 -2.59 5.51
C ILE A 13 4.65 -3.80 5.91
N ALA A 14 3.70 -3.63 6.83
CA ALA A 14 2.81 -4.69 7.28
C ALA A 14 2.01 -5.27 6.10
N THR A 15 1.45 -4.40 5.25
CA THR A 15 0.70 -4.81 4.05
C THR A 15 1.60 -5.54 3.05
N GLY A 16 2.84 -5.10 2.87
CA GLY A 16 3.82 -5.79 2.03
C GLY A 16 4.15 -7.20 2.52
N ILE A 17 4.25 -7.40 3.83
CA ILE A 17 4.42 -8.74 4.43
C ILE A 17 3.19 -9.62 4.17
N LEU A 18 1.98 -9.07 4.37
CA LEU A 18 0.73 -9.82 4.13
C LEU A 18 0.59 -10.31 2.69
N HIS A 19 1.08 -9.53 1.72
CA HIS A 19 1.06 -9.89 0.30
C HIS A 19 1.92 -11.12 -0.05
N PHE A 20 2.85 -11.51 0.81
CA PHE A 20 3.63 -12.73 0.60
C PHE A 20 2.96 -13.98 1.17
N LEU A 21 1.98 -13.86 2.07
CA LEU A 21 1.32 -15.01 2.69
C LEU A 21 0.72 -16.00 1.66
N PRO A 22 0.04 -15.54 0.59
CA PRO A 22 -0.49 -16.45 -0.44
C PRO A 22 0.60 -17.24 -1.17
N SER A 23 1.81 -16.68 -1.32
CA SER A 23 2.93 -17.35 -1.99
C SER A 23 3.48 -18.56 -1.22
N PHE A 24 3.10 -18.72 0.05
CA PHE A 24 3.51 -19.85 0.90
C PHE A 24 2.38 -20.88 1.12
N GLN A 25 1.23 -20.72 0.46
CA GLN A 25 0.13 -21.69 0.54
C GLN A 25 0.40 -22.89 -0.38
N SER A 26 -0.13 -24.05 -0.01
CA SER A 26 0.15 -25.32 -0.68
C SER A 26 -0.49 -25.44 -2.07
N ASP A 27 -1.59 -24.73 -2.30
CA ASP A 27 -2.27 -24.71 -3.59
C ASP A 27 -1.78 -23.52 -4.43
N PRO A 28 -1.37 -23.74 -5.70
CA PRO A 28 -0.88 -22.67 -6.55
C PRO A 28 -2.03 -21.73 -6.95
N ASP A 29 -2.16 -20.61 -6.22
CA ASP A 29 -3.05 -19.51 -6.57
C ASP A 29 -2.47 -18.74 -7.77
N PRO A 30 -3.18 -18.61 -8.91
CA PRO A 30 -2.70 -17.81 -10.05
C PRO A 30 -2.45 -16.33 -9.70
N ASN A 31 -3.02 -15.83 -8.60
CA ASN A 31 -2.80 -14.48 -8.09
C ASN A 31 -1.53 -14.34 -7.24
N SER A 32 -0.85 -15.44 -6.91
CA SER A 32 0.37 -15.44 -6.08
C SER A 32 1.50 -14.57 -6.65
N ILE A 33 1.70 -14.57 -7.98
CA ILE A 33 2.73 -13.77 -8.66
C ILE A 33 2.39 -12.27 -8.57
N PRO A 34 1.20 -11.79 -8.99
CA PRO A 34 0.80 -10.41 -8.77
C PRO A 34 0.93 -9.97 -7.32
N MET A 35 0.42 -10.77 -6.36
CA MET A 35 0.47 -10.44 -4.94
C MET A 35 1.91 -10.31 -4.45
N PHE A 36 2.80 -11.19 -4.86
CA PHE A 36 4.23 -11.11 -4.56
C PHE A 36 4.87 -9.79 -5.06
N LEU A 37 4.59 -9.39 -6.30
CA LEU A 37 5.11 -8.14 -6.87
C LEU A 37 4.59 -6.91 -6.13
N PHE A 38 3.29 -6.90 -5.78
CA PHE A 38 2.72 -5.86 -4.92
C PHE A 38 3.38 -5.83 -3.54
N GLY A 39 3.66 -6.99 -2.95
CA GLY A 39 4.36 -7.11 -1.67
C GLY A 39 5.73 -6.42 -1.67
N ILE A 40 6.54 -6.68 -2.70
CA ILE A 40 7.83 -6.00 -2.90
C ILE A 40 7.64 -4.49 -3.01
N GLY A 41 6.69 -4.05 -3.84
CA GLY A 41 6.39 -2.63 -4.03
C GLY A 41 5.99 -1.93 -2.74
N TYR A 42 5.13 -2.56 -1.94
CA TYR A 42 4.67 -2.02 -0.68
C TYR A 42 5.77 -1.94 0.39
N LEU A 43 6.63 -2.96 0.50
CA LEU A 43 7.81 -2.89 1.36
C LEU A 43 8.74 -1.73 0.96
N PHE A 44 9.03 -1.61 -0.34
CA PHE A 44 9.90 -0.55 -0.85
C PHE A 44 9.34 0.85 -0.56
N ILE A 45 8.04 1.07 -0.80
CA ILE A 45 7.37 2.33 -0.49
C ILE A 45 7.38 2.60 1.01
N GLY A 46 7.13 1.58 1.85
CA GLY A 46 7.22 1.70 3.30
C GLY A 46 8.58 2.22 3.76
N ILE A 47 9.68 1.70 3.19
CA ILE A 47 11.05 2.18 3.46
C ILE A 47 11.25 3.63 2.97
N LEU A 48 10.76 3.97 1.77
CA LEU A 48 10.86 5.33 1.23
C LEU A 48 10.08 6.34 2.09
N LEU A 49 8.89 5.97 2.55
CA LEU A 49 8.11 6.76 3.50
C LEU A 49 8.86 6.93 4.81
N PHE A 50 9.52 5.88 5.32
CA PHE A 50 10.35 5.96 6.53
C PHE A 50 11.53 6.91 6.40
N LYS A 51 12.11 7.04 5.20
CA LYS A 51 13.20 7.98 4.87
C LYS A 51 12.72 9.37 4.44
N ASP A 52 11.42 9.64 4.49
CA ASP A 52 10.78 10.90 4.04
C ASP A 52 11.06 11.26 2.57
N HIS A 53 11.27 10.24 1.73
CA HIS A 53 11.57 10.45 0.31
C HIS A 53 10.33 10.94 -0.44
N ARG A 54 10.49 11.91 -1.37
CA ARG A 54 9.38 12.45 -2.18
C ARG A 54 8.66 11.34 -2.95
N TYR A 55 9.42 10.44 -3.56
CA TYR A 55 8.84 9.32 -4.31
C TYR A 55 8.04 8.36 -3.44
N GLY A 56 8.40 8.19 -2.15
CA GLY A 56 7.60 7.36 -1.24
C GLY A 56 6.16 7.86 -1.08
N LYS A 57 5.97 9.18 -1.05
CA LYS A 57 4.63 9.80 -0.94
C LYS A 57 3.82 9.62 -2.22
N ILE A 58 4.46 9.79 -3.38
CA ILE A 58 3.78 9.66 -4.68
C ILE A 58 3.42 8.20 -4.95
N LEU A 59 4.39 7.29 -4.78
CA LEU A 59 4.18 5.86 -4.99
C LEU A 59 3.20 5.27 -3.96
N GLY A 60 3.19 5.78 -2.73
CA GLY A 60 2.19 5.43 -1.70
C GLY A 60 0.76 5.92 -1.98
N VAL A 61 0.55 6.67 -3.07
CA VAL A 61 -0.79 6.92 -3.62
C VAL A 61 -1.04 6.00 -4.81
N ILE A 62 -0.10 5.98 -5.76
CA ILE A 62 -0.27 5.29 -7.05
C ILE A 62 -0.41 3.78 -6.86
N LEU A 63 0.53 3.14 -6.15
CA LEU A 63 0.54 1.67 -6.06
C LEU A 63 -0.68 1.15 -5.27
N PRO A 64 -1.04 1.72 -4.10
CA PRO A 64 -2.29 1.37 -3.43
C PRO A 64 -3.54 1.58 -4.28
N LEU A 65 -3.63 2.66 -5.06
CA LEU A 65 -4.78 2.85 -5.98
C LEU A 65 -4.87 1.75 -7.04
N ILE A 66 -3.73 1.33 -7.60
CA ILE A 66 -3.70 0.19 -8.53
C ILE A 66 -4.11 -1.09 -7.80
N GLY A 67 -3.63 -1.32 -6.57
CA GLY A 67 -4.00 -2.46 -5.74
C GLY A 67 -5.50 -2.52 -5.45
N LEU A 68 -6.11 -1.40 -5.07
CA LEU A 68 -7.56 -1.28 -4.87
C LEU A 68 -8.34 -1.58 -6.15
N GLY A 69 -7.91 -1.02 -7.29
CA GLY A 69 -8.55 -1.28 -8.59
C GLY A 69 -8.42 -2.75 -9.00
N ALA A 70 -7.20 -3.30 -8.97
CA ALA A 70 -6.94 -4.69 -9.31
C ALA A 70 -7.70 -5.64 -8.39
N GLY A 71 -7.71 -5.39 -7.08
CA GLY A 71 -8.44 -6.21 -6.12
C GLY A 71 -9.95 -6.20 -6.36
N PHE A 72 -10.53 -5.05 -6.72
CA PHE A 72 -11.97 -4.95 -6.98
C PHE A 72 -12.38 -5.61 -8.31
N PHE A 73 -11.60 -5.41 -9.39
CA PHE A 73 -11.97 -5.88 -10.73
C PHE A 73 -11.48 -7.29 -11.07
N ILE A 74 -10.36 -7.74 -10.51
CA ILE A 74 -9.73 -9.02 -10.86
C ILE A 74 -10.11 -10.13 -9.88
N LEU A 75 -10.06 -9.86 -8.57
CA LEU A 75 -10.39 -10.87 -7.55
C LEU A 75 -11.90 -11.05 -7.37
N GLY A 76 -12.67 -9.99 -7.63
CA GLY A 76 -14.13 -10.00 -7.52
C GLY A 76 -14.65 -10.17 -6.09
N ILE A 77 -15.96 -10.04 -5.92
CA ILE A 77 -16.63 -10.18 -4.61
C ILE A 77 -16.60 -11.64 -4.12
N GLU A 78 -16.52 -12.62 -5.02
CA GLU A 78 -16.57 -14.05 -4.67
C GLU A 78 -15.35 -14.52 -3.86
N ASN A 79 -14.18 -13.92 -4.07
CA ASN A 79 -12.95 -14.23 -3.31
C ASN A 79 -12.70 -13.25 -2.15
N TRP A 80 -13.70 -12.43 -1.81
CA TRP A 80 -13.56 -11.38 -0.80
C TRP A 80 -13.51 -11.97 0.61
N ASN A 81 -12.36 -11.87 1.27
CA ASN A 81 -12.15 -12.37 2.63
C ASN A 81 -11.72 -11.26 3.59
N ALA A 82 -11.56 -11.60 4.87
CA ALA A 82 -11.16 -10.64 5.90
C ALA A 82 -9.76 -10.06 5.66
N MET A 83 -8.83 -10.86 5.12
CA MET A 83 -7.47 -10.42 4.81
C MET A 83 -7.49 -9.35 3.70
N PHE A 84 -8.20 -9.61 2.61
CA PHE A 84 -8.40 -8.64 1.52
C PHE A 84 -9.08 -7.37 2.03
N SER A 85 -10.11 -7.49 2.86
CA SER A 85 -10.78 -6.32 3.47
C SER A 85 -9.82 -5.45 4.27
N LEU A 86 -8.96 -6.08 5.08
CA LEU A 86 -7.95 -5.39 5.88
C LEU A 86 -6.94 -4.66 4.98
N MET A 87 -6.42 -5.35 3.95
CA MET A 87 -5.44 -4.78 3.02
C MET A 87 -6.05 -3.60 2.24
N PHE A 88 -7.30 -3.73 1.81
CA PHE A 88 -8.05 -2.66 1.14
C PHE A 88 -8.24 -1.43 2.03
N LEU A 89 -8.59 -1.65 3.30
CA LEU A 89 -8.71 -0.57 4.29
C LEU A 89 -7.38 0.13 4.53
N ILE A 90 -6.30 -0.64 4.69
CA ILE A 90 -4.96 -0.07 4.89
C ILE A 90 -4.54 0.76 3.68
N ASP A 91 -4.75 0.26 2.46
CA ASP A 91 -4.43 0.98 1.23
C ASP A 91 -5.17 2.33 1.15
N ALA A 92 -6.48 2.35 1.47
CA ALA A 92 -7.26 3.59 1.54
C ALA A 92 -6.70 4.58 2.58
N ILE A 93 -6.32 4.10 3.77
CA ILE A 93 -5.71 4.94 4.83
C ILE A 93 -4.36 5.51 4.35
N VAL A 94 -3.51 4.70 3.73
CA VAL A 94 -2.20 5.13 3.26
C VAL A 94 -2.33 6.17 2.14
N ILE A 95 -3.29 6.00 1.22
CA ILE A 95 -3.57 7.00 0.17
C ILE A 95 -3.91 8.35 0.81
N CYS A 96 -4.84 8.37 1.76
CA CYS A 96 -5.22 9.60 2.47
C CYS A 96 -4.01 10.24 3.18
N ILE A 97 -3.21 9.45 3.89
CA ILE A 97 -1.99 9.92 4.54
C ILE A 97 -1.03 10.54 3.51
N CYS A 98 -0.76 9.86 2.41
CA CYS A 98 0.20 10.31 1.41
C CYS A 98 -0.28 11.58 0.70
N LEU A 99 -1.57 11.70 0.38
CA LEU A 99 -2.16 12.93 -0.16
C LEU A 99 -1.99 14.11 0.80
N ILE A 100 -2.30 13.93 2.09
CA ILE A 100 -2.08 14.96 3.13
C ILE A 100 -0.60 15.38 3.19
N LEU A 101 0.32 14.42 3.13
CA LEU A 101 1.77 14.68 3.16
C LEU A 101 2.25 15.43 1.90
N ILE A 102 1.62 15.22 0.74
CA ILE A 102 1.95 15.92 -0.51
C ILE A 102 1.42 17.36 -0.47
N PHE A 103 0.11 17.55 -0.25
CA PHE A 103 -0.52 18.87 -0.35
C PHE A 103 0.01 19.86 0.70
N LYS A 104 0.29 19.40 1.92
CA LYS A 104 0.81 20.28 2.97
C LYS A 104 2.25 20.73 2.70
N LYS A 105 3.07 19.91 2.05
CA LYS A 105 4.44 20.30 1.64
C LYS A 105 4.42 21.36 0.55
N THR A 106 3.43 21.29 -0.36
CA THR A 106 3.21 22.32 -1.39
C THR A 106 2.80 23.66 -0.75
N SER A 107 1.89 23.64 0.23
CA SER A 107 1.45 24.86 0.92
C SER A 107 2.59 25.55 1.70
N SER A 108 3.54 24.80 2.26
CA SER A 108 4.70 25.35 2.99
C SER A 108 5.78 25.96 2.09
N LYS A 109 5.77 25.71 0.77
CA LYS A 109 6.72 26.30 -0.18
C LYS A 109 6.20 27.60 -0.83
N ILE A 110 4.92 27.91 -0.63
CA ILE A 110 4.24 29.06 -1.22
C ILE A 110 4.05 30.20 -0.19
N ALA A 111 4.37 29.94 1.08
CA ALA A 111 4.37 30.92 2.16
C ALA A 111 5.77 31.47 2.44
#